data_AF-A0A4R6FMZ7-F1
#
_entry.id   AF-A0A4R6FMZ7-F1
#
_cell.length_a   1.000
_cell.length_b   1.000
_cell.length_c   1.000
_cell.angle_alpha   90.00
_cell.angle_beta   90.00
_cell.angle_gamma   90.00
#
_symmetry.space_group_name_H-M   'P 1'
#
loop_
_entity.id
_entity.type
_entity.pdbx_description
1 polymer ?
#
loop_
_entity_poly.entity_id
_entity_poly.type
_entity_poly.pdbx_seq_one_letter_code
_entity_poly.pdbx_strand_id
1 'polypeptide(L)'
;MGAALPVIAIAAQAAGTIYSGIEANNGARAAAAVDQENARRTILSGEYDALQTRKDERRLSGDLIASMGAAGVDIGSGSSADIIRQNAVQRELEILNIRSRATNEANNLYQAAADKKKAGRSALIQSMFGAVSGALAGASDMRAQRTSGDIAARVGDAMGRKGSGTWNTGSGAHSPYETPPYVPPMRVKG
;
A
#
# COMPACT_ATOMS: atom_id res chain seq x y z
N MET A 1 -24.58 41.45 16.28
CA MET A 1 -23.39 40.64 16.64
C MET A 1 -23.66 39.21 16.22
N GLY A 2 -22.88 38.64 15.29
CA GLY A 2 -23.10 37.25 14.84
C GLY A 2 -22.60 36.97 13.43
N ALA A 3 -21.28 37.05 13.21
CA ALA A 3 -20.67 36.64 11.94
C ALA A 3 -19.22 36.21 12.19
N ALA A 4 -19.03 35.05 12.82
CA ALA A 4 -17.71 34.51 13.09
C ALA A 4 -17.67 32.97 13.08
N LEU A 5 -18.41 32.28 12.19
CA LEU A 5 -18.35 30.80 12.13
C LEU A 5 -18.48 30.18 10.72
N PRO A 6 -17.59 30.49 9.75
CA PRO A 6 -17.35 29.55 8.64
C PRO A 6 -15.95 28.89 8.67
N VAL A 7 -15.03 29.34 9.54
CA VAL A 7 -13.64 28.83 9.56
C VAL A 7 -13.54 27.43 10.20
N ILE A 8 -14.44 27.07 11.11
CA ILE A 8 -14.41 25.78 11.82
C ILE A 8 -14.81 24.60 10.90
N ALA A 9 -15.68 24.82 9.91
CA ALA A 9 -16.15 23.76 9.01
C ALA A 9 -15.05 23.25 8.05
N ILE A 10 -14.10 24.10 7.64
CA ILE A 10 -12.99 23.72 6.75
C ILE A 10 -11.93 22.89 7.49
N ALA A 11 -11.71 23.15 8.77
CA ALA A 11 -10.78 22.37 9.59
C ALA A 11 -11.23 20.91 9.77
N ALA A 12 -12.54 20.67 9.86
CA ALA A 12 -13.10 19.32 10.00
C ALA A 12 -12.93 18.46 8.72
N GLN A 13 -13.03 19.06 7.54
CA GLN A 13 -12.85 18.35 6.26
C GLN A 13 -11.37 18.03 5.97
N ALA A 14 -10.43 18.89 6.40
CA ALA A 14 -8.99 18.63 6.29
C ALA A 14 -8.48 17.53 7.25
N ALA A 15 -9.15 17.32 8.38
CA ALA A 15 -8.78 16.26 9.32
C ALA A 15 -9.05 14.84 8.77
N GLY A 16 -10.09 14.67 7.94
CA GLY A 16 -10.46 13.38 7.36
C GLY A 16 -9.42 12.79 6.39
N THR A 17 -8.71 13.65 5.63
CA THR A 17 -7.71 13.21 4.65
C THR A 17 -6.38 12.80 5.28
N ILE A 18 -6.02 13.39 6.42
CA ILE A 18 -4.83 12.97 7.18
C ILE A 18 -5.07 11.60 7.82
N TYR A 19 -6.28 11.38 8.37
CA TYR A 19 -6.63 10.13 9.03
C TYR A 19 -6.55 8.91 8.10
N SER A 20 -7.06 9.02 6.87
CA SER A 20 -6.98 7.93 5.89
C SER A 20 -5.54 7.56 5.51
N GLY A 21 -4.63 8.55 5.48
CA GLY A 21 -3.20 8.30 5.25
C GLY A 21 -2.51 7.58 6.42
N ILE A 22 -2.90 7.90 7.66
CA ILE A 22 -2.38 7.22 8.86
C ILE A 22 -2.81 5.76 8.88
N GLU A 23 -4.09 5.49 8.59
CA GLU A 23 -4.63 4.13 8.52
C GLU A 23 -3.96 3.32 7.42
N ALA A 24 -3.77 3.89 6.23
CA ALA A 24 -3.03 3.26 5.13
C ALA A 24 -1.58 2.91 5.51
N ASN A 25 -0.87 3.84 6.18
CA ASN A 25 0.48 3.58 6.67
C ASN A 25 0.52 2.50 7.76
N ASN A 26 -0.45 2.47 8.67
CA ASN A 26 -0.54 1.43 9.70
C ASN A 26 -0.83 0.05 9.08
N GLY A 27 -1.77 -0.02 8.12
CA GLY A 27 -2.05 -1.24 7.37
C GLY A 27 -0.81 -1.75 6.61
N ALA A 28 -0.08 -0.85 5.95
CA ALA A 28 1.16 -1.19 5.25
C ALA A 28 2.25 -1.72 6.20
N ARG A 29 2.38 -1.15 7.41
CA ARG A 29 3.31 -1.64 8.44
C ARG A 29 2.93 -3.02 8.96
N ALA A 30 1.64 -3.26 9.19
CA ALA A 30 1.15 -4.57 9.61
C ALA A 30 1.41 -5.64 8.54
N ALA A 31 1.08 -5.33 7.28
CA ALA A 31 1.38 -6.22 6.15
C ALA A 31 2.88 -6.50 6.00
N ALA A 32 3.73 -5.48 6.18
CA ALA A 32 5.18 -5.66 6.17
C ALA A 32 5.68 -6.52 7.34
N ALA A 33 5.06 -6.45 8.52
CA ALA A 33 5.43 -7.31 9.65
C ALA A 33 5.10 -8.78 9.36
N VAL A 34 3.97 -9.05 8.71
CA VAL A 34 3.60 -10.40 8.25
C VAL A 34 4.63 -10.95 7.27
N ASP A 35 5.07 -10.17 6.28
CA ASP A 35 6.10 -10.59 5.34
C ASP A 35 7.45 -10.88 6.04
N GLN A 36 7.82 -10.06 7.02
CA GLN A 36 9.04 -10.30 7.81
C GLN A 36 8.97 -11.59 8.62
N GLU A 37 7.81 -11.89 9.19
CA GLU A 37 7.59 -13.13 9.92
C GLU A 37 7.60 -14.34 8.97
N ASN A 38 6.99 -14.21 7.80
CA ASN A 38 7.06 -15.23 6.75
C ASN A 38 8.51 -15.46 6.29
N ALA A 39 9.31 -14.40 6.12
CA ALA A 39 10.72 -14.51 5.78
C ALA A 39 11.52 -15.31 6.83
N ARG A 40 11.26 -15.05 8.11
CA ARG A 40 11.87 -15.84 9.22
C ARG A 40 11.46 -17.30 9.16
N ARG A 41 10.17 -17.57 8.94
CA ARG A 41 9.67 -18.95 8.81
C ARG A 41 10.28 -19.67 7.62
N THR A 42 10.49 -18.99 6.49
CA THR A 42 11.17 -19.55 5.31
C THR A 42 12.61 -19.94 5.64
N ILE A 43 13.36 -19.07 6.32
CA ILE A 43 14.73 -19.39 6.75
C ILE A 43 14.74 -20.61 7.67
N LEU A 44 13.88 -20.61 8.70
CA LEU A 44 13.76 -21.72 9.64
C LEU A 44 13.39 -23.02 8.93
N SER A 45 12.42 -22.99 8.01
CA SER A 45 12.03 -24.16 7.22
C SER A 45 13.22 -24.70 6.42
N GLY A 46 13.97 -23.82 5.73
CA GLY A 46 15.15 -24.23 4.98
C GLY A 46 16.27 -24.81 5.87
N GLU A 47 16.40 -24.33 7.11
CA GLU A 47 17.32 -24.92 8.09
C GLU A 47 16.87 -26.31 8.56
N TYR A 48 15.56 -26.50 8.80
CA TYR A 48 15.00 -27.80 9.13
C TYR A 48 15.20 -28.80 7.99
N ASP A 49 14.93 -28.40 6.75
CA ASP A 49 15.14 -29.24 5.57
C ASP A 49 16.61 -29.64 5.42
N ALA A 50 17.53 -28.67 5.55
CA ALA A 50 18.97 -28.94 5.54
C ALA A 50 19.40 -29.91 6.65
N LEU A 51 18.81 -29.81 7.84
CA LEU A 51 19.10 -30.70 8.96
C LEU A 51 18.53 -32.10 8.72
N GLN A 52 17.37 -32.21 8.09
CA GLN A 52 16.79 -33.48 7.69
C GLN A 52 17.65 -34.17 6.61
N THR A 53 18.08 -33.44 5.57
CA THR A 53 18.99 -33.97 4.54
C THR A 53 20.29 -34.52 5.16
N ARG A 54 20.88 -33.82 6.14
CA ARG A 54 22.06 -34.32 6.88
C ARG A 54 21.78 -35.61 7.66
N LYS A 55 20.59 -35.74 8.25
CA LYS A 55 20.22 -36.97 8.98
C LYS A 55 20.04 -38.13 8.03
N ASP A 56 19.41 -37.90 6.89
CA ASP A 56 19.17 -38.93 5.87
C ASP A 56 20.49 -39.36 5.20
N GLU A 57 21.41 -38.42 4.96
CA GLU A 57 22.78 -38.72 4.52
C GLU A 57 23.50 -39.66 5.50
N ARG A 58 23.47 -39.36 6.80
CA ARG A 58 24.11 -40.21 7.82
C ARG A 58 23.53 -41.62 7.87
N ARG A 59 22.20 -41.74 7.74
CA ARG A 59 21.52 -43.04 7.67
C ARG A 59 21.94 -43.82 6.44
N LEU A 60 21.87 -43.18 5.27
CA LEU A 60 22.23 -43.80 4.00
C LEU A 60 23.71 -44.21 3.98
N SER A 61 24.61 -43.38 4.49
CA SER A 61 26.02 -43.73 4.65
C SER A 61 26.21 -44.93 5.59
N GLY A 62 25.45 -45.00 6.69
CA GLY A 62 25.49 -46.13 7.61
C GLY A 62 25.02 -47.43 6.97
N ASP A 63 23.89 -47.38 6.26
CA ASP A 63 23.33 -48.52 5.54
C ASP A 63 24.28 -49.01 4.42
N LEU A 64 24.94 -48.07 3.73
CA LEU A 64 25.90 -48.39 2.68
C LEU A 64 27.17 -49.05 3.25
N ILE A 65 27.69 -48.56 4.37
CA ILE A 65 28.81 -49.19 5.08
C ILE A 65 28.42 -50.58 5.60
N ALA A 66 27.23 -50.72 6.19
CA ALA A 66 26.73 -51.99 6.71
C ALA A 66 26.53 -53.04 5.59
N SER A 67 25.93 -52.64 4.48
CA SER A 67 25.73 -53.51 3.31
C SER A 67 27.05 -53.90 2.64
N MET A 68 28.02 -52.98 2.52
CA MET A 68 29.36 -53.30 2.05
C MET A 68 30.09 -54.28 2.95
N GLY A 69 30.00 -54.10 4.27
CA GLY A 69 30.57 -55.02 5.25
C GLY A 69 29.94 -56.42 5.17
N ALA A 70 28.62 -56.50 4.96
CA ALA A 70 27.91 -57.76 4.77
C ALA A 70 28.28 -58.47 3.44
N ALA A 71 28.59 -57.71 2.40
CA ALA A 71 29.01 -58.24 1.10
C ALA A 71 30.48 -58.72 1.08
N GLY A 72 31.24 -58.53 2.17
CA GLY A 72 32.66 -58.91 2.24
C GLY A 72 33.57 -58.09 1.32
N VAL A 73 33.09 -56.96 0.79
CA VAL A 73 33.88 -56.06 -0.05
C VAL A 73 34.79 -55.26 0.87
N ASP A 74 36.09 -55.35 0.63
CA ASP A 74 37.09 -54.64 1.42
C ASP A 74 36.86 -53.12 1.31
N ILE A 75 36.51 -52.50 2.44
CA ILE A 75 36.14 -51.08 2.59
C ILE A 75 37.35 -50.16 2.24
N GLY A 76 38.54 -50.73 2.05
CA GLY A 76 39.76 -50.01 1.65
C GLY A 76 40.07 -49.95 0.15
N SER A 77 39.32 -50.65 -0.73
CA SER A 77 39.61 -50.59 -2.17
C SER A 77 39.19 -49.22 -2.73
N GLY A 78 40.12 -48.45 -3.31
CA GLY A 78 39.96 -47.01 -3.59
C GLY A 78 38.70 -46.56 -4.33
N SER A 79 38.04 -47.45 -5.09
CA SER A 79 36.79 -47.18 -5.80
C SER A 79 35.60 -46.86 -4.88
N SER A 80 35.43 -47.58 -3.76
CA SER A 80 34.27 -47.39 -2.88
C SER A 80 34.40 -46.17 -1.97
N ALA A 81 35.63 -45.85 -1.54
CA ALA A 81 35.92 -44.63 -0.80
C ALA A 81 35.65 -43.36 -1.63
N ASP A 82 35.92 -43.39 -2.93
CA ASP A 82 35.66 -42.26 -3.84
C ASP A 82 34.15 -42.03 -4.05
N ILE A 83 33.36 -43.11 -4.18
CA ILE A 83 31.89 -43.02 -4.30
C ILE A 83 31.28 -42.39 -3.03
N ILE A 84 31.75 -42.79 -1.84
CA ILE A 84 31.26 -42.21 -0.57
C ILE A 84 31.58 -40.71 -0.50
N ARG A 85 32.79 -40.30 -0.87
CA ARG A 85 33.17 -38.87 -0.89
C ARG A 85 32.38 -38.08 -1.91
N GLN A 86 32.16 -38.61 -3.11
CA GLN A 86 31.35 -37.94 -4.13
C GLN A 86 29.91 -37.75 -3.68
N ASN A 87 29.29 -38.76 -3.05
CA ASN A 87 27.96 -38.64 -2.48
C ASN A 87 27.90 -37.59 -1.36
N ALA A 88 28.87 -37.57 -0.45
CA ALA A 88 28.94 -36.57 0.61
C ALA A 88 29.05 -35.14 0.05
N VAL A 89 29.92 -34.92 -0.94
CA VAL A 89 30.07 -33.61 -1.60
C VAL A 89 28.78 -33.17 -2.30
N GLN A 90 28.09 -34.08 -3.00
CA GLN A 90 26.81 -33.76 -3.64
C GLN A 90 25.74 -33.36 -2.61
N ARG A 91 25.70 -34.01 -1.45
CA ARG A 91 24.77 -33.67 -0.36
C ARG A 91 25.11 -32.33 0.30
N GLU A 92 26.39 -32.02 0.48
CA GLU A 92 26.81 -30.70 0.96
C GLU A 92 26.39 -29.59 0.01
N LEU A 93 26.55 -29.80 -1.32
CA LEU A 93 26.06 -28.87 -2.33
C LEU A 93 24.53 -28.73 -2.30
N GLU A 94 23.80 -29.83 -2.09
CA GLU A 94 22.34 -29.81 -1.93
C GLU A 94 21.94 -28.97 -0.71
N ILE A 95 22.57 -29.17 0.45
CA ILE A 95 22.33 -28.38 1.66
C ILE A 95 22.61 -26.89 1.43
N LEU A 96 23.72 -26.57 0.77
CA LEU A 96 24.05 -25.18 0.41
C LEU A 96 22.99 -24.57 -0.52
N ASN A 97 22.52 -25.33 -1.50
CA ASN A 97 21.46 -24.90 -2.41
C ASN A 97 20.14 -24.66 -1.68
N ILE A 98 19.75 -25.53 -0.72
CA ILE A 98 18.57 -25.35 0.13
C ILE A 98 18.67 -24.03 0.91
N ARG A 99 19.80 -23.81 1.59
CA ARG A 99 20.04 -22.57 2.35
C ARG A 99 20.04 -21.33 1.47
N SER A 100 20.68 -21.41 0.30
CA SER A 100 20.73 -20.30 -0.67
C SER A 100 19.33 -19.95 -1.16
N ARG A 101 18.53 -20.95 -1.54
CA ARG A 101 17.13 -20.75 -1.97
C ARG A 101 16.30 -20.11 -0.86
N ALA A 102 16.32 -20.66 0.35
CA ALA A 102 15.59 -20.12 1.49
C ALA A 102 16.02 -18.68 1.83
N THR A 103 17.32 -18.39 1.77
CA THR A 103 17.85 -17.03 1.99
C THR A 103 17.39 -16.05 0.91
N ASN A 104 17.40 -16.47 -0.37
CA ASN A 104 16.94 -15.63 -1.48
C ASN A 104 15.43 -15.35 -1.38
N GLU A 105 14.63 -16.35 -1.05
CA GLU A 105 13.19 -16.18 -0.82
C GLU A 105 12.91 -15.25 0.36
N ALA A 106 13.63 -15.42 1.48
CA ALA A 106 13.52 -14.54 2.63
C ALA A 106 13.93 -13.10 2.29
N ASN A 107 15.00 -12.91 1.52
CA ASN A 107 15.43 -11.59 1.05
C ASN A 107 14.37 -10.92 0.18
N ASN A 108 13.70 -11.67 -0.71
CA ASN A 108 12.59 -11.15 -1.51
C ASN A 108 11.42 -10.69 -0.62
N LEU A 109 11.09 -11.45 0.43
CA LEU A 109 10.06 -11.07 1.41
C LEU A 109 10.47 -9.84 2.24
N TYR A 110 11.74 -9.73 2.64
CA TYR A 110 12.24 -8.52 3.32
C TYR A 110 12.19 -7.29 2.42
N GLN A 111 12.49 -7.42 1.12
CA GLN A 111 12.36 -6.34 0.15
C GLN A 111 10.89 -5.94 -0.03
N ALA A 112 9.98 -6.91 -0.20
CA ALA A 112 8.54 -6.65 -0.28
C ALA A 112 8.02 -5.93 0.97
N ALA A 113 8.48 -6.32 2.16
CA ALA A 113 8.15 -5.64 3.41
C ALA A 113 8.66 -4.20 3.45
N ALA A 114 9.89 -3.96 2.98
CA ALA A 114 10.47 -2.63 2.89
C ALA A 114 9.70 -1.74 1.91
N ASP A 115 9.30 -2.28 0.77
CA ASP A 115 8.54 -1.57 -0.26
C ASP A 115 7.12 -1.25 0.21
N LYS A 116 6.45 -2.16 0.92
CA LYS A 116 5.17 -1.87 1.60
C LYS A 116 5.32 -0.73 2.62
N LYS A 117 6.37 -0.74 3.44
CA LYS A 117 6.64 0.36 4.39
C LYS A 117 6.86 1.69 3.67
N LYS A 118 7.57 1.70 2.54
CA LYS A 118 7.76 2.89 1.71
C LYS A 118 6.43 3.36 1.09
N ALA A 119 5.64 2.46 0.55
CA ALA A 119 4.32 2.76 -0.02
C ALA A 119 3.36 3.35 1.03
N GLY A 120 3.36 2.82 2.25
CA GLY A 120 2.59 3.40 3.36
C GLY A 120 3.06 4.82 3.71
N ARG A 121 4.38 5.05 3.75
CA ARG A 121 4.93 6.39 3.98
C ARG A 121 4.61 7.36 2.85
N SER A 122 4.70 6.93 1.59
CA SER A 122 4.37 7.79 0.44
C SER A 122 2.89 8.14 0.43
N ALA A 123 2.00 7.20 0.76
CA ALA A 123 0.57 7.47 0.91
C ALA A 123 0.28 8.52 1.99
N LEU A 124 0.96 8.44 3.14
CA LEU A 124 0.85 9.44 4.21
C LEU A 124 1.39 10.80 3.78
N ILE A 125 2.52 10.84 3.08
CA ILE A 125 3.07 12.10 2.55
C ILE A 125 2.11 12.71 1.52
N GLN A 126 1.57 11.90 0.60
CA GLN A 126 0.65 12.35 -0.42
C GLN A 126 -0.68 12.83 0.18
N SER A 127 -1.18 12.18 1.22
CA SER A 127 -2.38 12.64 1.92
C SER A 127 -2.13 13.95 2.67
N MET A 128 -0.96 14.13 3.28
CA MET A 128 -0.54 15.40 3.88
C MET A 128 -0.42 16.52 2.84
N PHE A 129 0.23 16.28 1.71
CA PHE A 129 0.33 17.26 0.63
C PHE A 129 -1.05 17.60 0.06
N GLY A 130 -1.92 16.60 -0.17
CA GLY A 130 -3.29 16.81 -0.61
C GLY A 130 -4.12 17.62 0.39
N ALA A 131 -3.94 17.40 1.69
CA ALA A 131 -4.58 18.18 2.75
C ALA A 131 -4.09 19.64 2.75
N VAL A 132 -2.77 19.87 2.60
CA VAL A 132 -2.18 21.21 2.57
C VAL A 132 -2.56 21.96 1.29
N SER A 133 -2.49 21.32 0.12
CA SER A 133 -2.91 21.92 -1.15
C SER A 133 -4.40 22.18 -1.18
N GLY A 134 -5.22 21.27 -0.64
CA GLY A 134 -6.66 21.46 -0.49
C GLY A 134 -7.01 22.61 0.44
N ALA A 135 -6.28 22.77 1.55
CA ALA A 135 -6.45 23.90 2.46
C ALA A 135 -6.03 25.24 1.82
N LEU A 136 -4.92 25.27 1.07
CA LEU A 136 -4.47 26.46 0.32
C LEU A 136 -5.44 26.83 -0.80
N ALA A 137 -5.92 25.86 -1.57
CA ALA A 137 -6.91 26.06 -2.63
C ALA A 137 -8.25 26.52 -2.06
N GLY A 138 -8.71 25.91 -0.96
CA GLY A 138 -9.93 26.34 -0.25
C GLY A 138 -9.80 27.75 0.33
N ALA A 139 -8.61 28.13 0.82
CA ALA A 139 -8.34 29.49 1.28
C ALA A 139 -8.31 30.51 0.12
N SER A 140 -7.78 30.15 -1.04
CA SER A 140 -7.84 31.01 -2.24
C SER A 140 -9.27 31.15 -2.79
N ASP A 141 -10.06 30.08 -2.79
CA ASP A 141 -11.46 30.12 -3.22
C ASP A 141 -12.32 30.93 -2.24
N MET A 142 -12.10 30.80 -0.93
CA MET A 142 -12.74 31.65 0.06
C MET A 142 -12.35 33.12 -0.09
N ARG A 143 -11.08 33.41 -0.41
CA ARG A 143 -10.64 34.78 -0.65
C ARG A 143 -11.30 35.33 -1.92
N ALA A 144 -11.31 34.55 -3.01
CA ALA A 144 -11.96 34.90 -4.27
C ALA A 144 -13.48 35.09 -4.14
N GLN A 145 -14.16 34.28 -3.32
CA GLN A 145 -15.57 34.46 -2.99
C GLN A 145 -15.82 35.71 -2.16
N ARG A 146 -14.93 36.05 -1.21
CA ARG A 146 -15.03 37.30 -0.45
C ARG A 146 -14.83 38.53 -1.35
N THR A 147 -13.83 38.53 -2.25
CA THR A 147 -13.66 39.64 -3.20
C THR A 147 -14.85 39.75 -4.14
N SER A 148 -15.35 38.63 -4.66
CA SER A 148 -16.53 38.63 -5.54
C SER A 148 -17.79 39.12 -4.81
N GLY A 149 -17.96 38.72 -3.55
CA GLY A 149 -19.06 39.16 -2.69
C GLY A 149 -18.96 40.65 -2.32
N ASP A 150 -17.76 41.15 -2.01
CA ASP A 150 -17.52 42.56 -1.73
C ASP A 150 -17.71 43.44 -2.97
N ILE A 151 -17.30 42.97 -4.14
CA ILE A 151 -17.56 43.64 -5.42
C ILE A 151 -19.05 43.63 -5.72
N ALA A 152 -19.73 42.49 -5.57
CA ALA A 152 -21.18 42.39 -5.76
C ALA A 152 -21.96 43.27 -4.78
N ALA A 153 -21.53 43.36 -3.51
CA ALA A 153 -22.13 44.23 -2.50
C ALA A 153 -21.91 45.71 -2.82
N ARG A 154 -20.72 46.11 -3.26
CA ARG A 154 -20.43 47.50 -3.68
C ARG A 154 -21.19 47.88 -4.96
N VAL A 155 -21.29 46.96 -5.93
CA VAL A 155 -22.08 47.16 -7.14
C VAL A 155 -23.58 47.26 -6.81
N GLY A 156 -24.07 46.41 -5.89
CA GLY A 156 -25.43 46.47 -5.38
C GLY A 156 -25.76 47.78 -4.67
N ASP A 157 -24.86 48.30 -3.83
CA ASP A 157 -25.06 49.57 -3.12
C ASP A 157 -24.96 50.79 -4.06
N ALA A 158 -24.08 50.73 -5.06
CA ALA A 158 -23.98 51.74 -6.12
C ALA A 158 -25.21 51.77 -7.05
N MET A 159 -25.77 50.60 -7.36
CA MET A 159 -27.03 50.49 -8.12
C MET A 159 -28.26 50.84 -7.26
N GLY A 160 -28.26 50.47 -5.98
CA GLY A 160 -29.32 50.79 -5.01
C GLY A 160 -29.47 52.29 -4.75
N ARG A 161 -28.38 53.06 -4.70
CA ARG A 161 -28.44 54.53 -4.59
C ARG A 161 -28.90 55.24 -5.86
N LYS A 162 -28.74 54.65 -7.04
CA LYS A 162 -29.27 55.22 -8.31
C LYS A 162 -30.72 54.79 -8.60
N GLY A 163 -31.28 53.90 -7.79
CA GLY A 163 -32.60 53.30 -8.00
C GLY A 163 -33.76 53.90 -7.18
N SER A 164 -33.57 54.90 -6.33
CA SER A 164 -34.70 55.57 -5.63
C SER A 164 -35.46 56.58 -6.53
N GLY A 165 -35.42 56.38 -7.84
CA GLY A 165 -36.39 56.93 -8.76
C GLY A 165 -37.48 55.88 -8.98
N THR A 166 -38.57 56.03 -8.23
CA THR A 166 -39.82 55.28 -8.41
C THR A 166 -40.24 55.28 -9.87
N TRP A 167 -40.04 54.17 -10.58
CA TRP A 167 -40.80 53.85 -11.79
C TRP A 167 -41.72 52.69 -11.45
N ASN A 168 -42.91 53.08 -11.00
CA ASN A 168 -44.09 52.24 -11.03
C ASN A 168 -44.49 52.05 -12.50
N THR A 169 -44.10 50.93 -13.09
CA THR A 169 -44.69 50.46 -14.35
C THR A 169 -44.97 48.97 -14.24
N GLY A 170 -46.21 48.66 -13.88
CA GLY A 170 -47.09 47.86 -14.71
C GLY A 170 -46.67 46.42 -15.03
N SER A 171 -47.41 45.49 -14.43
CA SER A 171 -48.07 44.35 -15.10
C SER A 171 -47.25 43.53 -16.11
N GLY A 172 -47.00 42.28 -15.76
CA GLY A 172 -46.60 41.27 -16.74
C GLY A 172 -46.46 39.91 -16.11
N ALA A 173 -47.59 39.25 -15.85
CA ALA A 173 -47.62 37.84 -15.53
C ALA A 173 -46.93 37.04 -16.64
N HIS A 174 -45.87 36.29 -16.30
CA HIS A 174 -45.41 35.14 -17.07
C HIS A 174 -45.03 34.03 -16.10
N SER A 175 -45.90 33.02 -16.06
CA SER A 175 -45.71 31.75 -15.36
C SER A 175 -44.74 30.85 -16.15
N PRO A 176 -44.21 29.79 -15.51
CA PRO A 176 -42.92 29.20 -15.81
C PRO A 176 -43.01 28.06 -16.84
N TYR A 177 -42.06 28.08 -17.78
CA TYR A 177 -41.57 26.92 -18.53
C TYR A 177 -40.06 26.91 -18.21
N GLU A 178 -39.32 25.82 -17.97
CA GLU A 178 -39.36 24.50 -18.59
C GLU A 178 -38.69 23.50 -17.61
N THR A 179 -39.35 22.38 -17.35
CA THR A 179 -38.71 21.19 -16.76
C THR A 179 -37.79 20.54 -17.80
N PRO A 180 -36.51 20.27 -17.49
CA PRO A 180 -35.65 19.52 -18.41
C PRO A 180 -36.08 18.03 -18.50
N PRO A 181 -35.91 17.39 -19.67
CA PRO A 181 -36.30 16.00 -19.86
C PRO A 181 -35.37 15.02 -19.11
N TYR A 182 -35.99 14.03 -18.49
CA TYR A 182 -35.35 12.90 -17.82
C TYR A 182 -34.64 11.98 -18.83
N VAL A 183 -33.34 11.74 -18.63
CA VAL A 183 -32.53 10.81 -19.44
C VAL A 183 -32.34 9.50 -18.65
N PRO A 184 -32.83 8.34 -19.14
CA PRO A 184 -32.61 7.05 -18.48
C PRO A 184 -31.16 6.55 -18.68
N PRO A 185 -30.59 5.82 -17.71
CA PRO A 185 -29.23 5.27 -17.82
C PRO A 185 -29.16 4.17 -18.89
N MET A 186 -28.21 4.30 -19.83
CA MET A 186 -27.89 3.24 -20.79
C MET A 186 -27.24 2.06 -20.08
N ARG A 187 -27.80 0.88 -20.34
CA ARG A 187 -27.30 -0.42 -19.88
C ARG A 187 -26.06 -0.78 -20.70
N VAL A 188 -24.86 -0.68 -20.11
CA VAL A 188 -23.62 -1.18 -20.71
C VAL A 188 -23.66 -2.72 -20.69
N LYS A 189 -23.68 -3.34 -21.87
CA LYS A 189 -23.39 -4.76 -22.06
C LYS A 189 -21.92 -4.89 -22.47
N GLY A 190 -21.19 -5.74 -21.76
CA GLY A 190 -19.79 -6.09 -22.03
C GLY A 190 -19.21 -6.79 -20.82
#